data_AF-A0AAV9VL28-F1
#
_entry.id   AF-A0AAV9VL28-F1
#
_cell.length_a   1.000
_cell.length_b   1.000
_cell.length_c   1.000
_cell.angle_alpha   90.00
_cell.angle_beta   90.00
_cell.angle_gamma   90.00
#
_symmetry.space_group_name_H-M   'P 1'
#
loop_
_entity.id
_entity.type
_entity.pdbx_description
1 polymer ?
#
loop_
_entity_poly.entity_id
_entity_poly.type
_entity_poly.pdbx_seq_one_letter_code
_entity_poly.pdbx_strand_id
1 'polypeptide(L)'
;MPEIQYRENPVDESTKREFDTKEYSKFYDPCQDAANRSLKCLRRNMGDREMCTDYFQAYRDCKKKWVEERKSERWKKAMGSLGLGGGEEASSSSSSSPPASTTAPGDAK
;
A
#
# COMPACT_ATOMS: atom_id res chain seq x y z
N MET A 1 1.60 -20.87 -12.48
CA MET A 1 0.80 -19.63 -12.36
C MET A 1 1.75 -18.52 -11.97
N PRO A 2 1.75 -17.35 -12.61
CA PRO A 2 2.65 -16.28 -12.21
C PRO A 2 2.32 -15.90 -10.75
N GLU A 3 3.34 -15.82 -9.90
CA GLU A 3 3.21 -15.26 -8.55
C GLU A 3 2.69 -13.84 -8.69
N ILE A 4 1.43 -13.65 -8.33
CA ILE A 4 0.83 -12.32 -8.24
C ILE A 4 1.48 -11.69 -7.01
N GLN A 5 2.56 -10.95 -7.21
CA GLN A 5 3.15 -10.10 -6.19
C GLN A 5 2.09 -9.06 -5.83
N TYR A 6 1.31 -9.33 -4.78
CA TYR A 6 0.37 -8.37 -4.25
C TYR A 6 1.20 -7.19 -3.75
N ARG A 7 1.21 -6.09 -4.50
CA ARG A 7 1.89 -4.88 -4.05
C ARG A 7 1.11 -4.30 -2.89
N GLU A 8 1.51 -4.66 -1.67
CA GLU A 8 0.86 -4.23 -0.43
C GLU A 8 1.24 -2.80 -0.03
N ASN A 9 2.37 -2.30 -0.55
CA ASN A 9 2.86 -0.96 -0.25
C ASN A 9 2.81 -0.05 -1.49
N PRO A 10 1.91 0.96 -1.53
CA PRO A 10 1.80 1.90 -2.66
C PRO A 10 2.87 3.00 -2.66
N VAL A 11 3.78 3.00 -1.69
CA VAL A 11 4.75 4.07 -1.47
C VAL A 11 6.20 3.58 -1.66
N ASP A 12 6.36 2.41 -2.26
CA ASP A 12 7.66 1.83 -2.58
C ASP A 12 8.44 2.66 -3.62
N GLU A 13 9.77 2.57 -3.59
CA GLU A 13 10.70 3.28 -4.47
C GLU A 13 10.43 3.02 -5.96
N SER A 14 10.15 1.77 -6.36
CA SER A 14 9.83 1.48 -7.76
C SER A 14 8.51 2.13 -8.17
N THR A 15 7.55 2.28 -7.25
CA THR A 15 6.27 2.98 -7.49
C THR A 15 6.52 4.45 -7.77
N LYS A 16 7.36 5.07 -6.93
CA LYS A 16 7.73 6.48 -7.04
C LYS A 16 8.43 6.73 -8.37
N ARG A 17 9.41 5.90 -8.73
CA ARG A 17 10.14 5.98 -10.01
C ARG A 17 9.22 5.84 -11.22
N GLU A 18 8.30 4.88 -11.21
CA GLU A 18 7.37 4.69 -12.33
C GLU A 18 6.37 5.85 -12.44
N PHE A 19 5.95 6.40 -11.29
CA PHE A 19 5.13 7.61 -11.26
C PHE A 19 5.88 8.84 -11.77
N ASP A 20 7.17 8.98 -11.48
CA ASP A 20 7.98 10.13 -11.90
C ASP A 20 8.44 10.03 -13.36
N THR A 21 8.63 8.81 -13.88
CA THR A 21 9.06 8.57 -15.27
C THR A 21 7.91 8.52 -16.28
N LYS A 22 6.66 8.36 -15.83
CA LYS A 22 5.51 8.36 -16.74
C LYS A 22 5.34 9.73 -17.40
N GLU A 23 4.71 9.72 -18.57
CA GLU A 23 4.28 10.95 -19.23
C GLU A 23 3.26 11.73 -18.37
N TYR A 24 3.39 13.06 -18.31
CA TYR A 24 2.57 13.92 -17.44
C TYR A 24 1.05 13.76 -17.66
N SER A 25 0.63 13.41 -18.87
CA SER A 25 -0.77 13.16 -19.24
C SER A 25 -1.29 11.79 -18.79
N LYS A 26 -0.40 10.84 -18.47
CA LYS A 26 -0.76 9.46 -18.19
C LYS A 26 -1.25 9.28 -16.75
N PHE A 27 -2.43 8.69 -16.61
CA PHE A 27 -2.95 8.28 -15.31
C PHE A 27 -2.12 7.11 -14.76
N TYR A 28 -1.81 7.16 -13.46
CA TYR A 28 -1.11 6.10 -12.75
C TYR A 28 -1.69 5.95 -11.35
N ASP A 29 -2.21 4.76 -11.04
CA ASP A 29 -2.74 4.39 -9.74
C ASP A 29 -1.97 3.17 -9.22
N PRO A 30 -1.14 3.31 -8.17
CA PRO A 30 -0.43 2.18 -7.57
C PRO A 30 -1.35 1.20 -6.83
N CYS A 31 -2.62 1.57 -6.62
CA CYS A 31 -3.62 0.76 -5.94
C CYS A 31 -4.46 -0.10 -6.90
N GLN A 32 -4.09 -0.17 -8.18
CA GLN A 32 -4.84 -0.90 -9.21
C GLN A 32 -5.05 -2.38 -8.84
N ASP A 33 -4.08 -3.02 -8.19
CA ASP A 33 -4.19 -4.42 -7.77
C ASP A 33 -5.22 -4.64 -6.65
N ALA A 34 -5.33 -3.69 -5.72
CA ALA A 34 -6.37 -3.73 -4.70
C ALA A 34 -7.76 -3.54 -5.32
N ALA A 35 -7.89 -2.63 -6.30
CA ALA A 35 -9.12 -2.45 -7.07
C ALA A 35 -9.49 -3.74 -7.83
N ASN A 36 -8.54 -4.34 -8.56
CA ASN A 36 -8.75 -5.59 -9.28
C ASN A 36 -9.21 -6.73 -8.37
N ARG A 37 -8.67 -6.83 -7.15
CA ARG A 37 -9.11 -7.80 -6.14
C ARG A 37 -10.56 -7.58 -5.72
N SER A 38 -10.93 -6.33 -5.42
CA SER A 38 -12.32 -6.00 -5.06
C SER A 38 -13.31 -6.31 -6.18
N LEU A 39 -12.94 -6.04 -7.44
CA LEU A 39 -13.75 -6.41 -8.61
C LEU A 39 -13.84 -7.93 -8.81
N LYS A 40 -12.77 -8.66 -8.49
CA LYS A 40 -12.76 -10.13 -8.53
C LYS A 40 -13.65 -10.73 -7.44
N CYS A 41 -13.74 -10.09 -6.28
CA CYS A 41 -14.68 -10.47 -5.22
C CYS A 41 -16.13 -10.25 -5.67
N LEU A 42 -16.43 -9.06 -6.19
CA LEU A 42 -17.77 -8.74 -6.70
C LEU A 42 -18.24 -9.71 -7.78
N ARG A 43 -17.36 -10.07 -8.74
CA ARG A 43 -17.70 -11.04 -9.80
C ARG A 43 -18.04 -12.43 -9.27
N ARG A 44 -17.54 -12.81 -8.09
CA ARG A 44 -17.80 -14.12 -7.48
C ARG A 44 -19.04 -14.13 -6.60
N ASN A 45 -19.33 -12.99 -5.97
CA ASN A 45 -20.45 -12.84 -5.03
C ASN A 45 -21.65 -12.12 -5.67
N MET A 46 -21.82 -12.23 -6.99
CA MET A 46 -22.94 -11.61 -7.73
C MET A 46 -23.12 -10.09 -7.50
N GLY A 47 -22.02 -9.40 -7.17
CA GLY A 47 -22.05 -7.97 -6.87
C GLY A 47 -22.35 -7.62 -5.40
N ASP A 48 -22.44 -8.60 -4.50
CA ASP A 48 -22.60 -8.34 -3.08
C ASP A 48 -21.38 -7.61 -2.51
N ARG A 49 -21.62 -6.40 -2.02
CA ARG A 49 -20.58 -5.48 -1.53
C ARG A 49 -20.19 -5.78 -0.09
N GLU A 50 -21.10 -6.32 0.71
CA GLU A 50 -20.87 -6.57 2.14
C GLU A 50 -19.79 -7.66 2.31
N MET A 51 -19.86 -8.68 1.46
CA MET A 51 -18.87 -9.77 1.37
C MET A 51 -17.48 -9.31 0.89
N CYS A 52 -17.37 -8.10 0.34
CA CYS A 52 -16.13 -7.58 -0.27
C CYS A 52 -15.57 -6.34 0.45
N THR A 53 -16.10 -6.01 1.63
CA THR A 53 -15.73 -4.82 2.42
C THR A 53 -14.23 -4.71 2.68
N ASP A 54 -13.57 -5.80 3.06
CA ASP A 54 -12.12 -5.83 3.31
C ASP A 54 -11.29 -5.45 2.07
N TYR A 55 -11.72 -5.88 0.89
CA TYR A 55 -11.04 -5.53 -0.37
C TYR A 55 -11.19 -4.04 -0.71
N PHE A 56 -12.36 -3.46 -0.44
CA PHE A 56 -12.56 -2.01 -0.60
C PHE A 56 -11.75 -1.22 0.42
N GLN A 57 -11.65 -1.72 1.65
CA GLN A 57 -10.87 -1.10 2.69
C GLN A 57 -9.38 -1.07 2.32
N ALA A 58 -8.85 -2.19 1.83
CA ALA A 58 -7.48 -2.26 1.32
C ALA A 58 -7.23 -1.23 0.18
N TYR A 59 -8.17 -1.05 -0.74
CA TYR A 59 -8.05 -0.02 -1.79
C TYR A 59 -8.04 1.40 -1.22
N ARG A 60 -8.92 1.70 -0.26
CA ARG A 60 -8.99 3.02 0.39
C ARG A 60 -7.73 3.33 1.18
N ASP A 61 -7.24 2.37 1.95
CA ASP A 61 -6.04 2.53 2.76
C ASP A 61 -4.80 2.72 1.89
N CYS A 62 -4.71 1.96 0.80
CA CYS A 62 -3.68 2.14 -0.22
C CYS A 62 -3.70 3.56 -0.79
N LYS A 63 -4.86 4.03 -1.24
CA LYS A 63 -5.00 5.36 -1.84
C LYS A 63 -4.74 6.48 -0.84
N LYS A 64 -5.15 6.30 0.42
CA LYS A 64 -4.88 7.24 1.51
C LYS A 64 -3.38 7.39 1.74
N LYS A 65 -2.65 6.28 1.89
CA LYS A 65 -1.18 6.28 2.06
C LYS A 65 -0.48 6.99 0.90
N TRP A 66 -0.87 6.68 -0.34
CA TRP A 66 -0.29 7.32 -1.52
C TRP A 66 -0.49 8.85 -1.55
N VAL A 67 -1.72 9.31 -1.30
CA VAL A 67 -2.04 10.75 -1.30
C VAL A 67 -1.35 11.49 -0.15
N GLU A 68 -1.31 10.87 1.02
CA GLU A 68 -0.69 11.42 2.22
C GLU A 68 0.83 11.58 2.06
N GLU A 69 1.53 10.56 1.55
CA GLU A 69 2.94 10.66 1.21
C GLU A 69 3.17 11.80 0.21
N ARG A 70 2.41 11.86 -0.88
CA ARG A 70 2.61 12.92 -1.88
C ARG A 70 2.33 14.30 -1.31
N LYS A 71 1.42 14.43 -0.34
CA LYS A 71 1.18 15.68 0.38
C LYS A 71 2.35 16.00 1.31
N SER A 72 2.87 15.02 2.04
CA SER A 72 4.02 15.19 2.93
C SER A 72 5.27 15.59 2.13
N GLU A 73 5.54 14.95 0.99
CA GLU A 73 6.67 15.28 0.11
C GLU A 73 6.56 16.69 -0.47
N ARG A 74 5.36 17.11 -0.91
CA ARG A 74 5.13 18.51 -1.33
C ARG A 74 5.31 19.49 -0.18
N TRP A 75 4.85 19.13 1.02
CA TRP A 75 5.00 19.95 2.22
C TRP A 75 6.46 20.09 2.64
N LYS A 76 7.21 18.98 2.71
CA LYS A 76 8.65 18.96 2.97
C LYS A 76 9.41 19.82 1.96
N LYS A 77 9.10 19.68 0.67
CA LYS A 77 9.71 20.51 -0.39
C LYS A 77 9.37 22.00 -0.23
N ALA A 78 8.12 22.32 0.10
CA ALA A 78 7.71 23.70 0.37
C ALA A 78 8.44 24.27 1.59
N MET A 79 8.44 23.55 2.72
CA MET A 79 9.14 23.96 3.95
C MET A 79 10.65 24.08 3.78
N GLY A 80 11.27 23.16 3.02
CA GLY A 80 12.68 23.25 2.66
C GLY A 80 12.99 24.47 1.80
N SER A 81 12.12 24.80 0.84
CA SER A 81 12.25 26.02 0.02
C SER A 81 12.09 27.31 0.84
N LEU A 82 11.42 27.26 2.00
CA LEU A 82 11.26 28.39 2.92
C LEU A 82 12.37 28.47 3.98
N GLY A 83 13.37 27.59 3.95
CA GLY A 83 14.48 27.59 4.91
C GLY A 83 14.10 27.14 6.33
N LEU A 84 12.95 26.47 6.49
CA LEU A 84 12.43 25.99 7.79
C LEU A 84 12.66 24.48 8.03
N GLY A 85 13.49 23.83 7.20
CA GLY A 85 13.67 22.38 7.21
C GLY A 85 14.64 21.87 8.26
N GLY A 86 14.18 21.67 9.50
CA GLY A 86 14.83 20.78 10.47
C GLY A 86 14.54 19.32 10.09
N GLY A 87 15.60 18.53 9.87
CA GLY A 87 15.50 17.16 9.37
C GLY A 87 15.06 16.15 10.42
N GLU A 88 14.18 15.24 10.03
CA GLU A 88 14.05 13.92 10.65
C GLU A 88 13.53 12.92 9.60
N GLU A 89 14.27 11.83 9.52
CA GLU A 89 14.24 10.82 8.46
C GLU A 89 13.12 9.82 8.78
N ALA A 90 11.95 10.02 8.18
CA ALA A 90 10.86 9.04 8.26
C ALA A 90 11.12 7.85 7.30
N SER A 91 12.18 7.10 7.58
CA SER A 91 12.40 5.75 7.04
C SER A 91 11.90 4.75 8.08
N SER A 92 10.58 4.67 8.26
CA SER A 92 9.95 3.57 9.00
C SER A 92 9.55 2.48 8.03
N SER A 93 10.55 1.71 7.57
CA SER A 93 10.33 0.38 7.02
C SER A 93 9.94 -0.56 8.17
N SER A 94 8.66 -0.65 8.46
CA SER A 94 8.09 -1.61 9.42
C SER A 94 8.07 -3.00 8.79
N SER A 95 9.21 -3.68 8.78
CA SER A 95 9.24 -5.14 8.62
C SER A 95 8.86 -5.78 9.95
N SER A 96 7.56 -5.88 10.22
CA SER A 96 7.03 -6.67 11.33
C SER A 96 7.11 -8.15 10.97
N SER A 97 8.18 -8.82 11.41
CA SER A 97 8.19 -10.28 11.50
C SER A 97 7.07 -10.73 12.45
N PRO A 98 6.30 -11.78 12.14
CA PRO A 98 5.35 -12.33 13.09
C PRO A 98 6.09 -12.97 14.28
N PRO A 99 5.58 -12.86 15.52
CA PRO A 99 6.05 -13.71 16.60
C PRO A 99 5.65 -15.16 16.30
N ALA A 100 6.63 -16.06 16.36
CA ALA A 100 6.38 -17.49 16.40
C ALA A 100 5.58 -17.79 17.69
N SER A 101 4.28 -18.01 17.55
CA SER A 101 3.45 -18.54 18.63
C SER A 101 3.55 -20.05 18.68
N THR A 102 3.97 -20.50 19.85
CA THR A 102 4.05 -21.87 20.34
C THR A 102 2.80 -22.71 20.05
N THR A 103 2.99 -24.00 19.77
CA THR A 103 2.00 -25.02 20.07
C THR A 103 2.71 -26.37 20.27
N ALA A 104 2.97 -26.71 21.53
CA ALA A 104 3.12 -28.10 21.98
C ALA A 104 1.72 -28.74 22.00
N PRO A 105 1.58 -30.01 21.60
CA PRO A 105 1.36 -31.06 22.62
C PRO A 105 1.93 -32.44 22.23
N GLY A 106 2.17 -33.32 23.22
CA GLY A 106 2.31 -34.76 22.95
C GLY A 106 3.07 -35.56 24.00
N ASP A 107 2.43 -35.85 25.12
CA ASP A 107 2.76 -36.95 26.03
C ASP A 107 2.69 -38.31 25.31
N ALA A 108 3.74 -39.12 25.47
CA ALA A 108 3.74 -40.54 25.13
C ALA A 108 4.75 -41.28 26.03
N LYS A 109 4.26 -41.89 27.12
CA LYS A 109 4.49 -43.31 27.41
C LYS A 109 3.49 -43.86 28.43
#